data_AF-A0A2G1LXU7-F1
#
_entry.id   AF-A0A2G1LXU7-F1
#
_cell.length_a   1.000
_cell.length_b   1.000
_cell.length_c   1.000
_cell.angle_alpha   90.00
_cell.angle_beta   90.00
_cell.angle_gamma   90.00
#
_symmetry.space_group_name_H-M   'P 1'
#
loop_
_entity.id
_entity.type
_entity.pdbx_description
1 polymer ?
#
loop_
_entity_poly.entity_id
_entity_poly.type
_entity_poly.pdbx_seq_one_letter_code
_entity_poly.pdbx_strand_id
1 'polypeptide(L)'
;MPIIIGDRNQVTWKRWCEKNGVKMPPSYAMRFDRSFMVIATAANGLGVALESTRLAQREIAQGRLSVPLPDSGIRETLHSLVYPLIHADRPIIRAFEEWLVGELQI
;
A
#
# COMPACT_ATOMS: atom_id res chain seq x y z
N MET A 1 -9.98 -18.19 2.63
CA MET A 1 -9.99 -16.93 3.41
C MET A 1 -10.65 -15.83 2.59
N PRO A 2 -11.47 -14.95 3.20
CA PRO A 2 -12.05 -13.82 2.49
C PRO A 2 -10.97 -12.79 2.11
N ILE A 3 -11.22 -12.05 1.03
CA ILE A 3 -10.41 -10.87 0.68
C ILE A 3 -10.91 -9.63 1.42
N ILE A 4 -9.99 -8.76 1.79
CA ILE A 4 -10.28 -7.46 2.40
C ILE A 4 -10.08 -6.40 1.32
N ILE A 5 -11.05 -5.49 1.18
CA ILE A 5 -11.07 -4.47 0.11
C ILE A 5 -10.72 -3.10 0.69
N GLY A 6 -9.72 -2.44 0.12
CA GLY A 6 -9.42 -1.03 0.33
C GLY A 6 -10.13 -0.15 -0.70
N ASP A 7 -11.16 0.59 -0.31
CA ASP A 7 -12.02 1.35 -1.23
C ASP A 7 -11.31 2.51 -1.94
N ARG A 8 -10.27 3.05 -1.30
CA ARG A 8 -9.49 4.21 -1.80
C ARG A 8 -8.15 3.81 -2.38
N ASN A 9 -7.83 2.52 -2.45
CA ASN A 9 -6.56 2.04 -2.96
C ASN A 9 -6.54 2.11 -4.50
N GLN A 10 -5.49 2.70 -5.08
CA GLN A 10 -5.31 2.75 -6.54
C GLN A 10 -5.05 1.34 -7.11
N VAL A 11 -4.42 0.46 -6.33
CA VAL A 11 -4.21 -0.94 -6.69
C VAL A 11 -5.37 -1.77 -6.12
N THR A 12 -6.33 -2.11 -6.97
CA THR A 12 -7.52 -2.88 -6.56
C THR A 12 -7.33 -4.38 -6.81
N TRP A 13 -8.07 -5.21 -6.07
CA TRP A 13 -8.12 -6.66 -6.31
C TRP A 13 -8.50 -7.00 -7.75
N LYS A 14 -9.45 -6.25 -8.34
CA LYS A 14 -9.82 -6.39 -9.75
C LYS A 14 -8.60 -6.25 -10.66
N ARG A 15 -7.86 -5.15 -10.50
CA ARG A 15 -6.67 -4.83 -11.31
C ARG A 15 -5.54 -5.85 -11.10
N TRP A 16 -5.34 -6.30 -9.86
CA TRP A 16 -4.36 -7.34 -9.55
C TRP A 16 -4.74 -8.69 -10.16
N CYS A 17 -6.02 -9.08 -10.09
CA CYS A 17 -6.52 -10.30 -10.69
C CYS A 17 -6.38 -10.28 -12.21
N GLU A 18 -6.75 -9.18 -12.86
CA GLU A 18 -6.59 -8.98 -14.30
C GLU A 18 -5.12 -9.08 -14.73
N LYS A 19 -4.19 -8.42 -14.02
CA LYS A 19 -2.76 -8.51 -14.30
C LYS A 19 -2.23 -9.95 -14.18
N ASN A 20 -2.67 -10.69 -13.17
CA ASN A 20 -2.17 -12.03 -12.87
C ASN A 20 -2.96 -13.14 -13.57
N GLY A 21 -3.95 -12.82 -14.41
CA GLY A 21 -4.74 -13.80 -15.16
C GLY A 21 -5.61 -14.71 -14.28
N VAL A 22 -5.97 -14.25 -13.06
CA VAL A 22 -6.76 -15.03 -12.10
C VAL A 22 -8.18 -14.49 -11.99
N LYS A 23 -9.14 -15.38 -11.71
CA LYS A 23 -10.53 -14.97 -11.46
C LYS A 23 -10.65 -14.28 -10.10
N MET A 24 -11.45 -13.23 -10.04
CA MET A 24 -11.73 -12.54 -8.79
C MET A 24 -12.51 -13.48 -7.83
N PRO A 25 -12.05 -13.67 -6.59
CA PRO A 25 -12.75 -14.51 -5.63
C PRO A 25 -14.10 -13.89 -5.24
N PRO A 26 -15.11 -14.72 -4.89
CA PRO A 26 -16.40 -14.23 -4.42
C PRO A 26 -16.23 -13.41 -3.12
N SER A 27 -16.86 -12.23 -3.07
CA SER A 27 -16.64 -11.26 -2.00
C SER A 27 -17.61 -11.45 -0.83
N TYR A 28 -17.13 -12.06 0.26
CA TYR A 28 -17.63 -11.78 1.63
C TYR A 28 -16.75 -10.70 2.26
N ALA A 29 -16.66 -9.56 1.57
CA ALA A 29 -15.56 -8.62 1.77
C ALA A 29 -15.84 -7.65 2.91
N MET A 30 -14.96 -7.65 3.90
CA MET A 30 -14.77 -6.50 4.77
C MET A 30 -14.15 -5.37 3.93
N ARG A 31 -14.77 -4.20 3.97
CA ARG A 31 -14.36 -3.04 3.18
C ARG A 31 -13.94 -1.93 4.12
N PHE A 32 -12.83 -1.29 3.79
CA PHE A 32 -12.29 -0.18 4.56
C PHE A 32 -11.79 0.91 3.62
N ASP A 33 -11.89 2.16 4.05
CA ASP A 33 -11.42 3.32 3.30
C ASP A 33 -9.98 3.72 3.64
N ARG A 34 -9.35 3.05 4.62
CA ARG A 34 -7.97 3.32 5.09
C ARG A 34 -7.13 2.06 5.07
N SER A 35 -5.93 2.15 4.50
CA SER A 35 -4.97 1.02 4.41
C SER A 35 -4.62 0.43 5.78
N PHE A 36 -4.50 1.25 6.83
CA PHE A 36 -4.17 0.72 8.16
C PHE A 36 -5.24 -0.22 8.71
N MET A 37 -6.53 -0.02 8.39
CA MET A 37 -7.61 -0.91 8.80
C MET A 37 -7.57 -2.22 8.01
N VAL A 38 -7.29 -2.14 6.70
CA VAL A 38 -7.09 -3.32 5.84
C VAL A 38 -5.94 -4.18 6.37
N ILE A 39 -4.79 -3.56 6.65
CA ILE A 39 -3.59 -4.22 7.19
C ILE A 39 -3.86 -4.82 8.57
N ALA A 40 -4.46 -4.06 9.49
CA ALA A 40 -4.77 -4.56 10.83
C ALA A 40 -5.75 -5.74 10.80
N THR A 41 -6.75 -5.71 9.92
CA THR A 41 -7.70 -6.81 9.75
C THR A 41 -7.00 -8.09 9.26
N ALA A 42 -6.09 -7.97 8.29
CA ALA A 42 -5.29 -9.10 7.83
C ALA A 42 -4.35 -9.62 8.93
N ALA A 43 -3.69 -8.73 9.67
CA ALA A 43 -2.77 -9.09 10.76
C ALA A 43 -3.48 -9.81 11.93
N ASN A 44 -4.79 -9.57 12.10
CA ASN A 44 -5.64 -10.31 13.03
C ASN A 44 -6.16 -11.65 12.47
N GLY A 45 -5.68 -12.08 11.30
CA GLY A 45 -6.03 -13.38 10.70
C GLY A 45 -7.42 -13.42 10.05
N LEU A 46 -8.07 -12.28 9.84
CA LEU A 46 -9.46 -12.23 9.36
C LEU A 46 -9.58 -12.26 7.83
N GLY A 47 -8.47 -12.28 7.08
CA GLY A 47 -8.51 -12.36 5.62
C GLY A 47 -7.19 -12.05 4.93
N VAL A 48 -7.24 -11.95 3.59
CA VAL A 48 -6.09 -11.55 2.75
C VAL A 48 -6.24 -10.08 2.35
N ALA A 49 -5.20 -9.30 2.58
CA ALA A 49 -5.12 -7.91 2.13
C ALA A 49 -4.26 -7.78 0.85
N LEU A 50 -4.69 -6.90 -0.06
CA LEU A 50 -3.86 -6.39 -1.14
C LEU A 50 -3.51 -4.94 -0.81
N GLU A 51 -2.30 -4.73 -0.28
CA GLU A 51 -1.83 -3.43 0.21
C GLU A 51 -0.33 -3.23 -0.02
N SER A 52 0.13 -1.99 0.17
CA SER A 52 1.55 -1.65 0.06
C SER A 52 2.37 -2.39 1.12
N THR A 53 3.41 -3.10 0.68
CA THR A 53 4.39 -3.74 1.56
C THR A 53 5.14 -2.73 2.43
N ARG A 54 5.29 -1.48 1.95
CA ARG A 54 5.87 -0.38 2.75
C ARG A 54 4.97 0.01 3.92
N LEU A 55 3.66 0.07 3.71
CA LEU A 55 2.70 0.36 4.80
C LEU A 55 2.58 -0.81 5.78
N ALA A 56 2.70 -2.05 5.28
CA ALA A 56 2.63 -3.27 6.08
C ALA A 56 3.98 -3.67 6.71
N GLN A 57 5.06 -2.91 6.50
CA GLN A 57 6.43 -3.29 6.85
C GLN A 57 6.57 -3.73 8.31
N ARG A 58 5.97 -3.00 9.24
CA ARG A 58 6.01 -3.33 10.68
C ARG A 58 5.41 -4.70 10.97
N GLU A 59 4.24 -4.99 10.39
CA GLU A 59 3.50 -6.23 10.62
C GLU A 59 4.23 -7.43 9.99
N ILE A 60 4.86 -7.23 8.84
CA ILE A 60 5.69 -8.22 8.17
C ILE A 60 6.96 -8.51 8.99
N ALA A 61 7.67 -7.48 9.43
CA ALA A 61 8.88 -7.62 10.24
C ALA A 61 8.63 -8.33 11.58
N GLN A 62 7.43 -8.15 12.15
CA GLN A 62 6.99 -8.83 13.38
C GLN A 62 6.45 -10.25 13.14
N GLY A 63 6.41 -10.73 11.89
CA GLY A 63 5.88 -12.05 11.54
C GLY A 63 4.35 -12.17 11.68
N ARG A 64 3.64 -11.06 11.89
CA ARG A 64 2.16 -11.03 11.95
C ARG A 64 1.52 -11.09 10.56
N LEU A 65 2.26 -10.66 9.54
CA LEU A 65 1.88 -10.82 8.14
C LEU A 65 2.98 -11.55 7.38
N SER A 66 2.56 -12.38 6.43
CA SER A 66 3.44 -12.99 5.43
C SER A 66 3.02 -12.52 4.04
N VAL A 67 3.97 -12.41 3.12
CA VAL A 67 3.75 -12.01 1.72
C VAL A 67 3.90 -13.26 0.85
N PRO A 68 2.82 -14.04 0.61
CA PRO A 68 2.93 -15.33 -0.06
C PRO A 68 3.23 -15.22 -1.56
N LEU A 69 2.98 -14.05 -2.17
CA LEU A 69 3.11 -13.82 -3.62
C LEU A 69 3.96 -12.56 -3.91
N PRO A 70 5.24 -12.54 -3.52
CA PRO A 70 6.08 -11.34 -3.59
C PRO A 70 6.25 -10.77 -5.01
N ASP A 71 6.26 -11.63 -6.02
CA ASP A 71 6.49 -11.23 -7.43
C ASP A 71 5.21 -10.84 -8.19
N SER A 72 4.04 -11.05 -7.58
CA SER A 72 2.74 -10.78 -8.20
C SER A 72 2.27 -9.32 -8.03
N GLY A 73 3.01 -8.52 -7.26
CA GLY A 73 2.63 -7.16 -6.90
C GLY A 73 2.53 -6.22 -8.10
N ILE A 74 1.77 -5.13 -7.94
CA ILE A 74 1.75 -4.01 -8.88
C ILE A 74 2.62 -2.90 -8.27
N ARG A 75 3.64 -2.43 -9.01
CA ARG A 75 4.46 -1.29 -8.61
C ARG A 75 3.84 -0.02 -9.19
N GLU A 76 3.36 0.86 -8.33
CA GLU A 76 2.83 2.18 -8.69
C GLU A 76 3.35 3.25 -7.72
N THR A 77 3.56 4.46 -8.24
CA THR A 77 3.88 5.63 -7.41
C THR A 77 2.61 6.13 -6.75
N LEU A 78 2.41 5.75 -5.49
CA LEU A 78 1.20 6.10 -4.72
C LEU A 78 1.33 7.41 -3.92
N HIS A 79 2.55 7.90 -3.72
CA HIS A 79 2.83 9.08 -2.90
C HIS A 79 3.72 10.05 -3.67
N SER A 80 3.35 11.33 -3.62
CA SER A 80 4.07 12.42 -4.26
C SER A 80 4.22 13.58 -3.28
N LEU A 81 5.40 14.19 -3.26
CA LEU A 81 5.60 15.48 -2.61
C LEU A 81 5.09 16.57 -3.57
N VAL A 82 4.14 17.39 -3.11
CA VAL A 82 3.50 18.42 -3.96
C VAL A 82 3.59 19.77 -3.27
N TYR A 83 4.14 20.75 -3.98
CA TYR A 83 4.20 22.16 -3.57
C TYR A 83 4.07 23.07 -4.82
N PRO A 84 3.58 24.31 -4.67
CA PRO A 84 3.55 25.27 -5.77
C PRO A 84 4.95 25.53 -6.34
N LEU A 85 5.07 25.61 -7.67
CA LEU A 85 6.36 25.81 -8.34
C LEU A 85 7.09 27.09 -7.88
N ILE A 86 6.34 28.15 -7.57
CA ILE A 86 6.86 29.41 -7.01
C ILE A 86 7.54 29.24 -5.64
N HIS A 87 7.38 28.09 -4.98
CA HIS A 87 8.01 27.78 -3.70
C HIS A 87 9.17 26.78 -3.82
N ALA A 88 9.47 26.27 -5.02
CA ALA A 88 10.52 25.27 -5.24
C ALA A 88 11.92 25.75 -4.79
N ASP A 89 12.19 27.05 -4.91
CA ASP A 89 13.48 27.63 -4.53
C ASP A 89 13.57 28.01 -3.05
N ARG A 90 12.52 27.80 -2.25
CA ARG A 90 12.59 28.10 -0.82
C ARG A 90 13.54 27.12 -0.13
N PRO A 91 14.53 27.61 0.64
CA PRO A 91 15.48 26.73 1.33
C PRO A 91 14.81 25.69 2.23
N ILE A 92 13.69 26.02 2.86
CA ILE A 92 12.93 25.10 3.71
C ILE A 92 12.31 23.93 2.92
N ILE A 93 11.88 24.17 1.67
CA ILE A 93 11.32 23.12 0.82
C ILE A 93 12.44 22.17 0.38
N ARG A 94 13.58 22.71 -0.06
CA ARG A 94 14.75 21.90 -0.43
C ARG A 94 15.27 21.08 0.75
N ALA A 95 15.41 21.69 1.92
CA ALA A 95 15.85 20.99 3.12
C ALA A 95 14.89 19.84 3.51
N PHE A 96 13.57 20.06 3.38
CA PHE A 96 12.59 19.00 3.64
C PHE A 96 12.64 17.89 2.59
N GLU A 97 12.81 18.23 1.30
CA GLU A 97 12.96 17.25 0.22
C GLU A 97 14.21 16.39 0.41
N GLU A 98 15.36 17.01 0.71
CA GLU A 98 16.63 16.33 1.00
C GLU A 98 16.50 15.39 2.20
N TRP A 99 15.90 15.86 3.30
CA TRP A 99 15.63 15.04 4.47
C TRP A 99 14.69 13.87 4.13
N LEU A 100 13.59 14.13 3.42
CA LEU A 100 12.60 13.12 3.08
C LEU A 100 13.20 12.02 2.20
N VAL A 101 13.99 12.38 1.19
CA VAL A 101 14.70 11.39 0.35
C VAL A 101 15.69 10.57 1.19
N GLY A 102 16.40 11.21 2.13
CA GLY A 102 17.30 10.52 3.06
C GLY A 102 16.59 9.47 3.93
N GLU A 103 15.41 9.79 4.45
CA GLU A 103 14.60 8.85 5.26
C GLU A 103 13.98 7.71 4.43
N LEU A 104 13.72 7.95 3.13
CA LEU A 104 13.03 6.97 2.30
C LEU A 104 13.91 5.79 1.87
N GLN A 105 15.24 5.90 2.00
CA GLN A 105 16.25 4.91 1.58
C GLN A 105 15.95 4.32 0.18
N ILE A 106 15.59 5.19 -0.77
CA ILE A 106 15.37 4.80 -2.18
C ILE A 106 16.72 4.62 -2.88
#